data_AF-A0AAJ5ZHJ0-F1
#
_entry.id   AF-A0AAJ5ZHJ0-F1
#
_cell.length_a   1.000
_cell.length_b   1.000
_cell.length_c   1.000
_cell.angle_alpha   90.00
_cell.angle_beta   90.00
_cell.angle_gamma   90.00
#
_symmetry.space_group_name_H-M   'P 1'
#
loop_
_entity.id
_entity.type
_entity.pdbx_description
1 polymer ?
#
loop_
_entity_poly.entity_id
_entity_poly.type
_entity_poly.pdbx_seq_one_letter_code
_entity_poly.pdbx_strand_id
1 'polypeptide(L)'
;MPNHPLSYWLSDTNATGRLWRSILLFGSNTAAYKFALGGALLEVASKGIESVRVQDLAVPVAKRICDHLKVEDRQATNPSSSFLVACRQYNAEEIDQDALIGSTISQGFRYVFDAFHQVAGDDVPQRFFTVEGSGGSRVIHPTEQLLGINTSAAAVLGGEVEARWRLVETAWAIGVSAQLLDVQIDGATEDLIVSRDLETRKSVGNAKWAFSGYQDGKCFYCGVELDTPDLVTSQTHVDHVIPYSLCKLMDADVDHVWNLVNACSECNLSTRLKSLEYYRVCHCANISR
;
A
#
# COMPACT_ATOMS: atom_id res chain seq x y z
N MET A 1 16.89 -9.72 -14.81
CA MET A 1 17.36 -8.32 -15.00
C MET A 1 18.25 -7.89 -13.83
N PRO A 2 19.58 -8.11 -13.88
CA PRO A 2 20.46 -7.85 -12.72
C PRO A 2 20.60 -6.35 -12.36
N ASN A 3 20.39 -5.45 -13.33
CA ASN A 3 20.62 -4.00 -13.16
C ASN A 3 19.33 -3.17 -13.13
N HIS A 4 18.16 -3.80 -13.02
CA HIS A 4 16.89 -3.06 -12.91
C HIS A 4 16.69 -2.58 -11.47
N PRO A 5 16.19 -1.35 -11.21
CA PRO A 5 15.94 -0.85 -9.86
C PRO A 5 15.03 -1.75 -9.01
N LEU A 6 14.17 -2.54 -9.67
CA LEU A 6 13.26 -3.49 -9.01
C LEU A 6 13.82 -4.92 -8.94
N SER A 7 15.10 -5.15 -9.25
CA SER A 7 15.69 -6.48 -9.25
C SER A 7 15.52 -7.18 -7.89
N TYR A 8 15.77 -6.47 -6.78
CA TYR A 8 15.55 -6.98 -5.42
C TYR A 8 14.12 -7.47 -5.18
N TRP A 9 13.14 -6.70 -5.67
CA TRP A 9 11.71 -6.94 -5.47
C TRP A 9 11.19 -8.12 -6.29
N LEU A 10 11.81 -8.38 -7.45
CA LEU A 10 11.35 -9.37 -8.43
C LEU A 10 12.28 -10.58 -8.56
N SER A 11 13.43 -10.62 -7.87
CA SER A 11 14.42 -11.70 -8.05
C SER A 11 14.05 -12.99 -7.33
N ASP A 12 13.38 -12.89 -6.17
CA ASP A 12 13.05 -14.03 -5.33
C ASP A 12 11.58 -14.37 -5.50
N THR A 13 11.31 -15.41 -6.28
CA THR A 13 9.95 -15.82 -6.60
C THR A 13 9.23 -16.50 -5.43
N ASN A 14 9.96 -16.88 -4.38
CA ASN A 14 9.41 -17.52 -3.19
C ASN A 14 9.10 -16.50 -2.08
N ALA A 15 9.56 -15.25 -2.21
CA ALA A 15 9.26 -14.17 -1.28
C ALA A 15 7.88 -13.55 -1.57
N THR A 16 6.81 -14.29 -1.25
CA THR A 16 5.40 -13.90 -1.51
C THR A 16 5.08 -12.47 -1.07
N GLY A 17 5.43 -12.08 0.16
CA GLY A 17 5.19 -10.72 0.66
C GLY A 17 5.93 -9.64 -0.13
N ARG A 18 7.18 -9.93 -0.55
CA ARG A 18 7.98 -8.99 -1.36
C ARG A 18 7.39 -8.81 -2.76
N LEU A 19 6.99 -9.90 -3.41
CA LEU A 19 6.32 -9.86 -4.70
C LEU A 19 5.00 -9.09 -4.61
N TRP A 20 4.20 -9.34 -3.58
CA TRP A 20 2.96 -8.60 -3.34
C TRP A 20 3.22 -7.09 -3.21
N ARG A 21 4.16 -6.69 -2.34
CA ARG A 21 4.58 -5.28 -2.18
C ARG A 21 5.02 -4.67 -3.50
N SER A 22 5.75 -5.41 -4.33
CA SER A 22 6.21 -4.91 -5.63
C SER A 22 5.06 -4.45 -6.54
N ILE A 23 3.94 -5.20 -6.53
CA ILE A 23 2.74 -4.90 -7.31
C ILE A 23 2.08 -3.61 -6.84
N LEU A 24 1.91 -3.47 -5.53
CA LEU A 24 1.16 -2.37 -4.93
C LEU A 24 1.97 -1.06 -4.88
N LEU A 25 3.29 -1.15 -4.68
CA LEU A 25 4.16 0.02 -4.58
C LEU A 25 4.54 0.57 -5.96
N PHE A 26 4.96 -0.31 -6.87
CA PHE A 26 5.60 0.07 -8.13
C PHE A 26 4.75 -0.20 -9.38
N GLY A 27 3.63 -0.90 -9.24
CA GLY A 27 2.69 -1.06 -10.34
C GLY A 27 2.02 0.27 -10.69
N SER A 28 1.86 0.56 -11.98
CA SER A 28 1.18 1.77 -12.44
C SER A 28 -0.26 1.82 -11.94
N ASN A 29 -0.68 3.00 -11.46
CA ASN A 29 -2.02 3.24 -10.94
C ASN A 29 -2.63 4.46 -11.62
N THR A 30 -3.69 4.26 -12.40
CA THR A 30 -4.53 5.35 -12.97
C THR A 30 -5.84 5.52 -12.20
N ALA A 31 -6.19 4.54 -11.36
CA ALA A 31 -7.33 4.54 -10.46
C ALA A 31 -7.03 3.67 -9.24
N ALA A 32 -7.77 3.86 -8.15
CA ALA A 32 -7.62 3.14 -6.89
C ALA A 32 -8.00 1.64 -6.95
N TYR A 33 -8.42 1.13 -8.11
CA TYR A 33 -8.98 -0.23 -8.25
C TYR A 33 -7.98 -1.32 -7.90
N LYS A 34 -6.67 -1.09 -8.12
CA LYS A 34 -5.62 -2.05 -7.73
C LYS A 34 -5.56 -2.23 -6.22
N PHE A 35 -5.68 -1.15 -5.45
CA PHE A 35 -5.70 -1.20 -3.98
C PHE A 35 -6.96 -1.89 -3.47
N ALA A 36 -8.13 -1.53 -4.02
CA ALA A 36 -9.38 -2.17 -3.65
C ALA A 36 -9.38 -3.68 -3.97
N LEU A 37 -8.86 -4.07 -5.14
CA LEU A 37 -8.68 -5.48 -5.50
C LEU A 37 -7.67 -6.18 -4.58
N GLY A 38 -6.51 -5.57 -4.34
CA GLY A 38 -5.48 -6.12 -3.45
C GLY A 38 -6.04 -6.39 -2.05
N GLY A 39 -6.73 -5.42 -1.46
CA GLY A 39 -7.37 -5.59 -0.15
C GLY A 39 -8.47 -6.66 -0.14
N ALA A 40 -9.20 -6.87 -1.24
CA ALA A 40 -10.20 -7.93 -1.34
C ALA A 40 -9.56 -9.32 -1.51
N LEU A 41 -8.48 -9.42 -2.28
CA LEU A 41 -7.72 -10.67 -2.46
C LEU A 41 -7.03 -11.11 -1.16
N LEU A 42 -6.58 -10.18 -0.31
CA LEU A 42 -6.07 -10.53 1.02
C LEU A 42 -7.16 -11.14 1.91
N GLU A 43 -8.42 -10.69 1.81
CA GLU A 43 -9.53 -11.35 2.49
C GLU A 43 -9.78 -12.77 1.96
N VAL A 44 -9.67 -12.97 0.64
CA VAL A 44 -9.77 -14.29 0.00
C VAL A 44 -8.67 -15.23 0.51
N ALA A 45 -7.42 -14.77 0.54
CA ALA A 45 -6.26 -15.51 1.05
C ALA A 45 -6.43 -15.90 2.52
N SER A 46 -6.81 -14.94 3.38
CA SER A 46 -6.99 -15.17 4.82
C SER A 46 -8.05 -16.23 5.15
N LYS A 47 -9.00 -16.46 4.23
CA LYS A 47 -10.06 -17.47 4.35
C LYS A 47 -9.73 -18.79 3.65
N GLY A 48 -8.57 -18.90 2.98
CA GLY A 48 -8.17 -20.08 2.21
C GLY A 48 -9.13 -20.41 1.06
N ILE A 49 -9.76 -19.41 0.45
CA ILE A 49 -10.73 -19.62 -0.63
C ILE A 49 -9.97 -19.93 -1.92
N GLU A 50 -10.12 -21.13 -2.47
CA GLU A 50 -9.40 -21.58 -3.68
C GLU A 50 -10.10 -21.20 -5.00
N SER A 51 -11.33 -20.70 -4.93
CA SER A 51 -12.11 -20.26 -6.09
C SER A 51 -13.17 -19.27 -5.67
N VAL A 52 -13.24 -18.11 -6.35
CA VAL A 52 -14.20 -17.05 -6.04
C VAL A 52 -14.84 -16.52 -7.31
N ARG A 53 -16.17 -16.45 -7.36
CA ARG A 53 -16.85 -15.82 -8.50
C ARG A 53 -16.59 -14.32 -8.46
N VAL A 54 -16.40 -13.72 -9.63
CA VAL A 54 -16.18 -12.27 -9.74
C VAL A 54 -17.35 -11.47 -9.17
N GLN A 55 -18.57 -12.01 -9.19
CA GLN A 55 -19.73 -11.40 -8.55
C GLN A 55 -19.59 -11.31 -7.02
N ASP A 56 -19.04 -12.34 -6.38
CA ASP A 56 -18.83 -12.35 -4.93
C ASP A 56 -17.65 -11.44 -4.55
N LEU A 57 -16.60 -11.40 -5.38
CA LEU A 57 -15.46 -10.50 -5.19
C LEU A 57 -15.79 -9.02 -5.45
N ALA A 58 -16.79 -8.73 -6.28
CA ALA A 58 -17.23 -7.36 -6.56
C ALA A 58 -17.68 -6.64 -5.29
N VAL A 59 -18.28 -7.35 -4.34
CA VAL A 59 -18.82 -6.78 -3.09
C VAL A 59 -17.73 -6.10 -2.25
N PRO A 60 -16.66 -6.79 -1.80
CA PRO A 60 -15.60 -6.16 -1.00
C PRO A 60 -14.84 -5.08 -1.79
N VAL A 61 -14.65 -5.25 -3.10
CA VAL A 61 -13.97 -4.25 -3.94
C VAL A 61 -14.80 -2.96 -4.02
N ALA A 62 -16.08 -3.06 -4.33
CA ALA A 62 -16.96 -1.90 -4.46
C ALA A 62 -17.10 -1.16 -3.13
N LYS A 63 -17.26 -1.91 -2.03
CA LYS A 63 -17.34 -1.36 -0.67
C LYS A 63 -16.12 -0.49 -0.35
N ARG A 64 -14.90 -0.99 -0.61
CA ARG A 64 -13.66 -0.22 -0.36
C ARG A 64 -13.61 1.08 -1.14
N ILE A 65 -13.95 1.05 -2.43
CA ILE A 65 -13.99 2.27 -3.26
C ILE A 65 -15.02 3.26 -2.71
N CYS A 66 -16.21 2.78 -2.36
CA CYS A 66 -17.28 3.61 -1.79
C CYS A 66 -16.85 4.25 -0.46
N ASP A 67 -16.19 3.49 0.42
CA ASP A 67 -15.69 3.99 1.71
C ASP A 67 -14.60 5.06 1.51
N HIS A 68 -13.68 4.86 0.56
CA HIS A 68 -12.66 5.87 0.25
C HIS A 68 -13.23 7.13 -0.37
N LEU A 69 -14.24 7.03 -1.25
CA LEU A 69 -14.91 8.20 -1.84
C LEU A 69 -15.57 9.11 -0.79
N LYS A 70 -15.94 8.59 0.38
CA LYS A 70 -16.46 9.40 1.50
C LYS A 70 -15.36 10.23 2.20
N VAL A 71 -14.11 9.82 2.08
CA VAL A 71 -12.94 10.48 2.71
C VAL A 71 -12.20 11.37 1.71
N GLU A 72 -12.02 10.89 0.49
CA GLU A 72 -11.38 11.61 -0.61
C GLU A 72 -12.11 11.28 -1.92
N ASP A 73 -12.74 12.29 -2.53
CA ASP A 73 -13.51 12.07 -3.75
C ASP A 73 -12.59 11.69 -4.94
N ARG A 74 -11.33 12.15 -4.91
CA ARG A 74 -10.39 11.90 -6.01
C ARG A 74 -9.76 10.51 -5.95
N GLN A 75 -10.40 9.54 -6.59
CA GLN A 75 -9.96 8.12 -6.64
C GLN A 75 -9.34 7.65 -7.96
N ALA A 76 -9.07 8.58 -8.89
CA ALA A 76 -8.42 8.30 -10.16
C ALA A 76 -7.77 9.55 -10.75
N THR A 77 -6.84 9.36 -11.68
CA THR A 77 -6.27 10.48 -12.46
C THR A 77 -7.32 11.09 -13.39
N ASN A 78 -8.27 10.29 -13.89
CA ASN A 78 -9.43 10.77 -14.63
C ASN A 78 -10.69 10.78 -13.74
N PRO A 79 -11.32 11.95 -13.47
CA PRO A 79 -12.50 12.03 -12.62
C PRO A 79 -13.77 11.45 -13.25
N SER A 80 -13.82 11.29 -14.57
CA SER A 80 -15.03 10.89 -15.32
C SER A 80 -15.25 9.38 -15.40
N SER A 81 -14.71 8.59 -14.46
CA SER A 81 -14.91 7.14 -14.46
C SER A 81 -16.37 6.81 -14.15
N SER A 82 -17.03 6.09 -15.06
CA SER A 82 -18.40 5.60 -14.89
C SER A 82 -18.56 4.73 -13.63
N PHE A 83 -17.53 3.95 -13.27
CA PHE A 83 -17.56 3.17 -12.04
C PHE A 83 -17.53 4.06 -10.79
N LEU A 84 -16.68 5.11 -10.77
CA LEU A 84 -16.66 6.04 -9.64
C LEU A 84 -17.97 6.82 -9.53
N VAL A 85 -18.61 7.15 -10.64
CA VAL A 85 -19.96 7.73 -10.63
C VAL A 85 -20.94 6.77 -9.95
N ALA A 86 -21.00 5.49 -10.36
CA ALA A 86 -21.87 4.51 -9.72
C ALA A 86 -21.59 4.36 -8.21
N CYS A 87 -20.33 4.34 -7.79
CA CYS A 87 -19.98 4.32 -6.36
C CYS A 87 -20.49 5.56 -5.60
N ARG A 88 -20.41 6.76 -6.20
CA ARG A 88 -20.98 7.98 -5.60
C ARG A 88 -22.49 7.92 -5.50
N GLN A 89 -23.16 7.44 -6.55
CA GLN A 89 -24.61 7.25 -6.56
C GLN A 89 -25.05 6.27 -5.48
N TYR A 90 -24.31 5.17 -5.30
CA TYR A 90 -24.57 4.22 -4.22
C TYR A 90 -24.39 4.85 -2.85
N ASN A 91 -23.33 5.64 -2.65
CA ASN A 91 -23.12 6.39 -1.41
C ASN A 91 -24.21 7.42 -1.12
N ALA A 92 -24.86 7.94 -2.16
CA ALA A 92 -26.01 8.85 -2.09
C ALA A 92 -27.36 8.11 -2.04
N GLU A 93 -27.37 6.78 -1.93
CA GLU A 93 -28.57 5.93 -1.91
C GLU A 93 -29.44 6.02 -3.19
N GLU A 94 -28.84 6.45 -4.32
CA GLU A 94 -29.52 6.59 -5.61
C GLU A 94 -29.61 5.27 -6.40
N ILE A 95 -28.69 4.34 -6.13
CA ILE A 95 -28.68 3.00 -6.71
C ILE A 95 -28.56 1.94 -5.61
N ASP A 96 -29.10 0.75 -5.86
CA ASP A 96 -28.97 -0.37 -4.94
C ASP A 96 -27.63 -1.11 -5.09
N GLN A 97 -27.44 -2.12 -4.24
CA GLN A 97 -26.23 -2.94 -4.22
C GLN A 97 -26.05 -3.76 -5.51
N ASP A 98 -27.15 -4.22 -6.12
CA ASP A 98 -27.08 -5.04 -7.34
C ASP A 98 -26.61 -4.19 -8.53
N ALA A 99 -27.09 -2.96 -8.65
CA ALA A 99 -26.62 -1.98 -9.63
C ALA A 99 -25.13 -1.64 -9.42
N LEU A 100 -24.69 -1.44 -8.17
CA LEU A 100 -23.28 -1.20 -7.84
C LEU A 100 -22.40 -2.40 -8.23
N ILE A 101 -22.83 -3.62 -7.93
CA ILE A 101 -22.11 -4.86 -8.29
C ILE A 101 -22.01 -4.97 -9.81
N GLY A 102 -23.11 -4.73 -10.55
CA GLY A 102 -23.13 -4.73 -12.01
C GLY A 102 -22.14 -3.72 -12.61
N SER A 103 -22.06 -2.51 -12.04
CA SER A 103 -21.06 -1.51 -12.45
C SER A 103 -19.63 -1.93 -12.11
N THR A 104 -19.41 -2.55 -10.96
CA THR A 104 -18.09 -3.08 -10.56
C THR A 104 -17.59 -4.12 -11.54
N ILE A 105 -18.46 -5.09 -11.92
CA ILE A 105 -18.10 -6.17 -12.85
C ILE A 105 -17.78 -5.63 -14.25
N SER A 106 -18.61 -4.71 -14.76
CA SER A 106 -18.51 -4.22 -16.13
C SER A 106 -17.47 -3.12 -16.33
N GLN A 107 -17.27 -2.25 -15.34
CA GLN A 107 -16.38 -1.08 -15.44
C GLN A 107 -15.19 -1.16 -14.47
N GLY A 108 -15.42 -1.51 -13.20
CA GLY A 108 -14.36 -1.59 -12.19
C GLY A 108 -13.32 -2.68 -12.50
N PHE A 109 -13.78 -3.84 -12.96
CA PHE A 109 -12.94 -4.98 -13.33
C PHE A 109 -12.52 -5.02 -14.79
N ARG A 110 -12.73 -3.93 -15.54
CA ARG A 110 -12.46 -3.90 -16.98
C ARG A 110 -10.97 -4.09 -17.32
N TYR A 111 -10.08 -3.53 -16.50
CA TYR A 111 -8.64 -3.54 -16.75
C TYR A 111 -7.81 -4.05 -15.57
N VAL A 112 -8.35 -3.99 -14.35
CA VAL A 112 -7.53 -4.22 -13.15
C VAL A 112 -7.05 -5.67 -13.04
N PHE A 113 -7.80 -6.67 -13.51
CA PHE A 113 -7.33 -8.06 -13.46
C PHE A 113 -6.11 -8.29 -14.35
N ASP A 114 -6.10 -7.73 -15.56
CA ASP A 114 -4.98 -7.85 -16.49
C ASP A 114 -3.78 -7.02 -16.02
N ALA A 115 -4.04 -5.83 -15.48
CA ALA A 115 -3.02 -4.90 -15.02
C ALA A 115 -2.51 -5.14 -13.59
N PHE A 116 -3.15 -6.02 -12.80
CA PHE A 116 -2.79 -6.23 -11.40
C PHE A 116 -1.34 -6.67 -11.29
N HIS A 117 -0.96 -7.69 -12.05
CA HIS A 117 0.36 -8.31 -12.00
C HIS A 117 1.44 -7.54 -12.78
N GLN A 118 1.10 -6.41 -13.40
CA GLN A 118 2.02 -5.63 -14.24
C GLN A 118 2.82 -4.62 -13.40
N VAL A 119 4.15 -4.76 -13.43
CA VAL A 119 5.12 -3.90 -12.72
C VAL A 119 6.23 -3.50 -13.69
N ALA A 120 6.50 -2.19 -13.81
CA ALA A 120 7.51 -1.65 -14.73
C ALA A 120 7.34 -2.08 -16.21
N GLY A 121 6.12 -2.41 -16.63
CA GLY A 121 5.80 -2.80 -18.01
C GLY A 121 5.87 -4.31 -18.29
N ASP A 122 6.26 -5.12 -17.31
CA ASP A 122 6.32 -6.58 -17.40
C ASP A 122 5.40 -7.24 -16.35
N ASP A 123 5.03 -8.50 -16.59
CA ASP A 123 4.33 -9.31 -15.59
C ASP A 123 5.29 -9.71 -14.46
N VAL A 124 4.80 -9.75 -13.23
CA VAL A 124 5.59 -10.29 -12.11
C VAL A 124 5.93 -11.77 -12.36
N PRO A 125 7.06 -12.26 -11.80
CA PRO A 125 7.51 -13.64 -12.03
C PRO A 125 6.50 -14.72 -11.64
N GLN A 126 5.66 -14.45 -10.63
CA GLN A 126 4.58 -15.34 -10.23
C GLN A 126 3.31 -14.54 -9.97
N ARG A 127 2.21 -15.00 -10.58
CA ARG A 127 0.89 -14.39 -10.43
C ARG A 127 0.22 -14.86 -9.15
N PHE A 128 -0.60 -14.01 -8.55
CA PHE A 128 -1.40 -14.29 -7.36
C PHE A 128 -2.75 -14.92 -7.69
N PHE A 129 -3.24 -14.72 -8.91
CA PHE A 129 -4.47 -15.36 -9.36
C PHE A 129 -4.51 -15.48 -10.88
N THR A 130 -5.35 -16.39 -11.36
CA THR A 130 -5.81 -16.43 -12.75
C THR A 130 -7.30 -16.13 -12.79
N VAL A 131 -7.79 -15.72 -13.97
CA VAL A 131 -9.22 -15.47 -14.19
C VAL A 131 -9.67 -16.33 -15.36
N GLU A 132 -10.72 -17.10 -15.15
CA GLU A 132 -11.35 -17.94 -16.18
C GLU A 132 -12.78 -17.45 -16.46
N GLY A 133 -13.28 -17.73 -17.67
CA GLY A 133 -14.62 -17.33 -18.10
C GLY A 133 -14.70 -15.93 -18.71
N SER A 134 -15.91 -15.38 -18.84
CA SER A 134 -16.15 -14.08 -19.48
C SER A 134 -17.28 -13.31 -18.82
N GLY A 135 -17.24 -11.97 -18.88
CA GLY A 135 -18.30 -11.12 -18.32
C GLY A 135 -18.54 -11.36 -16.82
N GLY A 136 -19.81 -11.60 -16.46
CA GLY A 136 -20.23 -11.85 -15.07
C GLY A 136 -19.99 -13.28 -14.57
N SER A 137 -19.77 -14.26 -15.46
CA SER A 137 -19.48 -15.64 -15.08
C SER A 137 -18.00 -15.90 -14.80
N ARG A 138 -17.17 -14.84 -14.81
CA ARG A 138 -15.75 -14.94 -14.51
C ARG A 138 -15.54 -15.51 -13.10
N VAL A 139 -14.54 -16.37 -12.97
CA VAL A 139 -14.08 -16.95 -11.71
C VAL A 139 -12.61 -16.61 -11.54
N ILE A 140 -12.24 -16.17 -10.34
CA ILE A 140 -10.85 -16.00 -9.94
C ILE A 140 -10.39 -17.28 -9.26
N HIS A 141 -9.23 -17.78 -9.69
CA HIS A 141 -8.53 -18.90 -9.09
C HIS A 141 -7.25 -18.36 -8.43
N PRO A 142 -7.26 -18.15 -7.10
CA PRO A 142 -6.06 -17.90 -6.32
C PRO A 142 -4.98 -18.94 -6.60
N THR A 143 -3.75 -18.49 -6.81
CA THR A 143 -2.59 -19.39 -6.92
C THR A 143 -2.03 -19.72 -5.54
N GLU A 144 -1.09 -20.67 -5.48
CA GLU A 144 -0.33 -20.95 -4.25
C GLU A 144 0.36 -19.70 -3.68
N GLN A 145 0.73 -18.73 -4.52
CA GLN A 145 1.29 -17.46 -4.04
C GLN A 145 0.29 -16.65 -3.22
N LEU A 146 -0.97 -16.56 -3.65
CA LEU A 146 -1.99 -15.85 -2.87
C LEU A 146 -2.39 -16.64 -1.63
N LEU A 147 -2.55 -17.96 -1.76
CA LEU A 147 -2.91 -18.83 -0.64
C LEU A 147 -1.79 -18.97 0.40
N GLY A 148 -0.53 -18.71 0.02
CA GLY A 148 0.62 -18.66 0.93
C GLY A 148 0.59 -17.45 1.88
N ILE A 149 -0.28 -16.47 1.66
CA ILE A 149 -0.46 -15.33 2.57
C ILE A 149 -1.41 -15.75 3.71
N ASN A 150 -0.82 -16.11 4.85
CA ASN A 150 -1.59 -16.43 6.05
C ASN A 150 -2.28 -15.18 6.66
N THR A 151 -3.16 -15.39 7.64
CA THR A 151 -3.96 -14.31 8.27
C THR A 151 -3.11 -13.18 8.86
N SER A 152 -1.99 -13.48 9.52
CA SER A 152 -1.12 -12.45 10.11
C SER A 152 -0.42 -11.63 9.03
N ALA A 153 0.10 -12.28 7.99
CA ALA A 153 0.69 -11.60 6.84
C ALA A 153 -0.37 -10.76 6.09
N ALA A 154 -1.59 -11.28 5.92
CA ALA A 154 -2.68 -10.56 5.29
C ALA A 154 -3.05 -9.28 6.05
N ALA A 155 -3.00 -9.30 7.39
CA ALA A 155 -3.24 -8.12 8.21
C ALA A 155 -2.16 -7.04 8.00
N VAL A 156 -0.88 -7.43 7.97
CA VAL A 156 0.25 -6.52 7.71
C VAL A 156 0.15 -5.93 6.30
N LEU A 157 0.01 -6.79 5.28
CA LEU A 157 -0.12 -6.36 3.89
C LEU A 157 -1.38 -5.52 3.66
N GLY A 158 -2.45 -5.76 4.43
CA GLY A 158 -3.67 -4.96 4.40
C GLY A 158 -3.42 -3.53 4.88
N GLY A 159 -2.66 -3.37 5.98
CA GLY A 159 -2.23 -2.06 6.46
C GLY A 159 -1.36 -1.33 5.43
N GLU A 160 -0.42 -2.04 4.81
CA GLU A 160 0.44 -1.48 3.75
C GLU A 160 -0.35 -1.03 2.51
N VAL A 161 -1.36 -1.82 2.09
CA VAL A 161 -2.27 -1.45 0.99
C VAL A 161 -3.02 -0.17 1.31
N GLU A 162 -3.57 -0.06 2.52
CA GLU A 162 -4.32 1.12 2.96
C GLU A 162 -3.43 2.37 2.99
N ALA A 163 -2.24 2.28 3.60
CA ALA A 163 -1.30 3.39 3.67
C ALA A 163 -0.88 3.87 2.28
N ARG A 164 -0.60 2.94 1.36
CA ARG A 164 -0.26 3.28 -0.03
C ARG A 164 -1.43 3.93 -0.77
N TRP A 165 -2.65 3.43 -0.57
CA TRP A 165 -3.84 4.03 -1.16
C TRP A 165 -4.02 5.48 -0.68
N ARG A 166 -4.01 5.71 0.64
CA ARG A 166 -4.15 7.06 1.23
C ARG A 166 -3.13 8.06 0.69
N LEU A 167 -1.88 7.63 0.50
CA LEU A 167 -0.84 8.48 -0.09
C LEU A 167 -1.17 8.83 -1.55
N VAL A 168 -1.57 7.84 -2.36
CA VAL A 168 -1.85 8.03 -3.79
C VAL A 168 -3.11 8.86 -4.02
N GLU A 169 -4.21 8.62 -3.29
CA GLU A 169 -5.43 9.44 -3.42
C GLU A 169 -5.19 10.89 -2.99
N THR A 170 -4.38 11.10 -1.95
CA THR A 170 -4.02 12.45 -1.48
C THR A 170 -3.18 13.17 -2.53
N ALA A 171 -2.23 12.49 -3.16
CA ALA A 171 -1.45 13.04 -4.26
C ALA A 171 -2.32 13.46 -5.45
N TRP A 172 -3.26 12.60 -5.87
CA TRP A 172 -4.21 12.94 -6.93
C TRP A 172 -5.10 14.12 -6.56
N ALA A 173 -5.54 14.20 -5.31
CA ALA A 173 -6.40 15.28 -4.84
C ALA A 173 -5.64 16.63 -4.80
N ILE A 174 -4.35 16.62 -4.51
CA ILE A 174 -3.48 17.82 -4.56
C ILE A 174 -3.04 18.15 -6.00
N GLY A 175 -3.02 17.15 -6.90
CA GLY A 175 -2.61 17.32 -8.29
C GLY A 175 -1.09 17.18 -8.50
N VAL A 176 -0.39 16.51 -7.59
CA VAL A 176 1.06 16.25 -7.68
C VAL A 176 1.35 14.75 -7.72
N SER A 177 2.60 14.39 -8.04
CA SER A 177 3.06 13.01 -7.85
C SER A 177 3.12 12.67 -6.36
N ALA A 178 2.79 11.43 -5.99
CA ALA A 178 2.92 10.95 -4.60
C ALA A 178 4.34 11.08 -4.05
N GLN A 179 5.35 11.06 -4.93
CA GLN A 179 6.76 11.25 -4.59
C GLN A 179 7.11 12.69 -4.19
N LEU A 180 6.27 13.66 -4.55
CA LEU A 180 6.44 15.08 -4.29
C LEU A 180 5.60 15.56 -3.11
N LEU A 181 4.89 14.66 -2.43
CA LEU A 181 4.13 15.02 -1.25
C LEU A 181 5.08 15.40 -0.13
N ASP A 182 4.74 16.50 0.54
CA ASP A 182 5.41 16.89 1.77
C ASP A 182 4.76 16.14 2.94
N VAL A 183 5.47 15.14 3.46
CA VAL A 183 4.94 14.19 4.44
C VAL A 183 5.72 14.25 5.74
N GLN A 184 5.02 14.53 6.83
CA GLN A 184 5.55 14.63 8.19
C GLN A 184 4.82 13.64 9.12
N ILE A 185 5.45 13.22 10.21
CA ILE A 185 4.79 12.44 11.26
C ILE A 185 4.15 13.37 12.30
N ASP A 186 2.93 13.04 12.72
CA ASP A 186 2.34 13.63 13.91
C ASP A 186 2.83 12.87 15.15
N GLY A 187 3.58 13.54 16.02
CA GLY A 187 4.17 12.93 17.21
C GLY A 187 3.14 12.41 18.25
N ALA A 188 1.88 12.83 18.18
CA ALA A 188 0.84 12.35 19.09
C ALA A 188 0.20 11.03 18.63
N THR A 189 0.04 10.86 17.32
CA THR A 189 -0.71 9.74 16.72
C THR A 189 0.17 8.75 15.95
N GLU A 190 1.41 9.15 15.63
CA GLU A 190 2.31 8.49 14.69
C GLU A 190 1.70 8.36 13.27
N ASP A 191 0.68 9.16 12.95
CA ASP A 191 0.16 9.26 11.60
C ASP A 191 1.06 10.12 10.72
N LEU A 192 1.16 9.74 9.45
CA LEU A 192 1.75 10.60 8.44
C LEU A 192 0.72 11.65 8.01
N ILE A 193 1.15 12.89 8.00
CA ILE A 193 0.36 14.06 7.64
C ILE A 193 0.94 14.66 6.37
N VAL A 194 0.06 14.95 5.41
CA VAL A 194 0.36 15.73 4.23
C VAL A 194 -0.19 17.14 4.41
N SER A 195 0.68 18.13 4.23
CA SER A 195 0.29 19.55 4.21
C SER A 195 -0.05 19.95 2.77
N ARG A 196 -1.31 20.30 2.51
CA ARG A 196 -1.74 20.78 1.18
C ARG A 196 -1.47 22.28 1.01
N ASP A 197 -1.55 23.04 2.10
CA ASP A 197 -1.19 24.46 2.26
C ASP A 197 -0.89 24.75 3.74
N LEU A 198 -0.72 26.02 4.12
CA LEU A 198 -0.42 26.44 5.50
C LEU A 198 -1.54 26.09 6.51
N GLU A 199 -2.75 25.77 6.05
CA GLU A 199 -3.94 25.64 6.91
C GLU A 199 -4.55 24.23 6.91
N THR A 200 -4.27 23.41 5.89
CA THR A 200 -4.89 22.09 5.73
C THR A 200 -3.88 20.95 5.84
N ARG A 201 -4.00 20.21 6.94
CA ARG A 201 -3.28 18.97 7.24
C ARG A 201 -4.20 17.78 7.02
N LYS A 202 -3.74 16.77 6.29
CA LYS A 202 -4.49 15.54 6.06
C LYS A 202 -3.69 14.32 6.49
N SER A 203 -4.24 13.51 7.39
CA SER A 203 -3.65 12.20 7.72
C SER A 203 -3.76 11.27 6.51
N VAL A 204 -2.65 10.64 6.17
CA VAL A 204 -2.54 9.56 5.16
C VAL A 204 -2.32 8.20 5.83
N GLY A 205 -2.60 8.10 7.12
CA GLY A 205 -2.55 6.87 7.90
C GLY A 205 -1.25 6.69 8.67
N ASN A 206 -1.20 5.62 9.48
CA ASN A 206 -0.11 5.38 10.41
C ASN A 206 1.22 5.12 9.69
N ALA A 207 2.27 5.79 10.16
CA ALA A 207 3.62 5.76 9.60
C ALA A 207 4.21 4.35 9.52
N LYS A 208 3.91 3.49 10.51
CA LYS A 208 4.33 2.09 10.53
C LYS A 208 3.98 1.37 9.23
N TRP A 209 2.74 1.50 8.77
CA TRP A 209 2.26 0.76 7.60
C TRP A 209 2.87 1.30 6.31
N ALA A 210 3.01 2.62 6.21
CA ALA A 210 3.65 3.26 5.08
C ALA A 210 5.10 2.76 4.92
N PHE A 211 5.89 2.81 5.99
CA PHE A 211 7.30 2.39 5.95
C PHE A 211 7.45 0.86 5.80
N SER A 212 6.55 0.06 6.37
CA SER A 212 6.61 -1.41 6.27
C SER A 212 6.66 -1.89 4.82
N GLY A 213 5.83 -1.32 3.95
CA GLY A 213 5.82 -1.66 2.53
C GLY A 213 7.16 -1.40 1.87
N TYR A 214 7.74 -0.20 2.05
CA TYR A 214 9.01 0.19 1.43
C TYR A 214 10.23 -0.52 2.03
N GLN A 215 10.14 -1.00 3.27
CA GLN A 215 11.20 -1.72 3.97
C GLN A 215 11.11 -3.25 3.86
N ASP A 216 10.22 -3.78 3.00
CA ASP A 216 9.97 -5.23 2.86
C ASP A 216 9.58 -5.90 4.20
N GLY A 217 8.87 -5.18 5.07
CA GLY A 217 8.46 -5.68 6.40
C GLY A 217 9.61 -5.97 7.35
N LYS A 218 10.76 -5.30 7.17
CA LYS A 218 11.99 -5.54 7.95
C LYS A 218 12.44 -4.30 8.70
N CYS A 219 13.12 -4.54 9.82
CA CYS A 219 13.85 -3.53 10.57
C CYS A 219 14.89 -2.90 9.66
N PHE A 220 14.88 -1.56 9.58
CA PHE A 220 15.83 -0.81 8.76
C PHE A 220 17.29 -1.07 9.15
N TYR A 221 17.56 -1.29 10.44
CA TYR A 221 18.92 -1.42 10.95
C TYR A 221 19.48 -2.83 10.85
N CYS A 222 18.75 -3.85 11.33
CA CYS A 222 19.26 -5.22 11.39
C CYS A 222 18.66 -6.17 10.35
N GLY A 223 17.64 -5.74 9.59
CA GLY A 223 17.00 -6.54 8.56
C GLY A 223 16.10 -7.68 9.07
N VAL A 224 15.89 -7.79 10.39
CA VAL A 224 14.96 -8.78 10.97
C VAL A 224 13.53 -8.47 10.53
N GLU A 225 12.74 -9.51 10.30
CA GLU A 225 11.30 -9.36 10.02
C GLU A 225 10.57 -8.75 11.22
N LEU A 226 9.68 -7.82 10.92
CA LEU A 226 8.87 -7.10 11.89
C LEU A 226 7.44 -7.63 11.92
N ASP A 227 6.75 -7.43 13.05
CA ASP A 227 5.34 -7.78 13.24
C ASP A 227 5.01 -9.25 12.93
N THR A 228 5.97 -10.14 13.18
CA THR A 228 5.75 -11.58 13.15
C THR A 228 5.06 -12.04 14.44
N PRO A 229 4.23 -13.11 14.40
CA PRO A 229 3.45 -13.56 15.57
C PRO A 229 4.28 -13.94 16.81
N ASP A 230 5.59 -14.19 16.64
CA ASP A 230 6.36 -14.98 17.60
C ASP A 230 7.34 -14.20 18.49
N LEU A 231 7.53 -12.88 18.34
CA LEU A 231 8.48 -12.15 19.21
C LEU A 231 8.03 -10.73 19.59
N VAL A 232 7.94 -10.48 20.90
CA VAL A 232 7.86 -9.13 21.50
C VAL A 232 9.05 -8.26 21.05
N THR A 233 10.21 -8.85 20.74
CA THR A 233 11.39 -8.14 20.22
C THR A 233 11.27 -7.67 18.78
N SER A 234 10.25 -8.13 18.04
CA SER A 234 9.96 -7.77 16.64
C SER A 234 8.82 -6.75 16.53
N GLN A 235 8.42 -6.13 17.65
CA GLN A 235 7.46 -5.03 17.61
C GLN A 235 8.06 -3.84 16.85
N THR A 236 7.31 -3.32 15.89
CA THR A 236 7.71 -2.18 15.09
C THR A 236 7.59 -0.89 15.87
N HIS A 237 8.65 -0.08 15.81
CA HIS A 237 8.66 1.31 16.25
C HIS A 237 9.08 2.21 15.08
N VAL A 238 8.49 3.40 14.99
CA VAL A 238 8.96 4.45 14.08
C VAL A 238 10.08 5.21 14.76
N ASP A 239 11.21 5.34 14.09
CA ASP A 239 12.45 5.84 14.67
C ASP A 239 13.07 6.91 13.78
N HIS A 240 13.60 7.98 14.39
CA HIS A 240 14.33 9.04 13.71
C HIS A 240 15.79 8.63 13.50
N VAL A 241 16.22 8.52 12.24
CA VAL A 241 17.59 8.12 11.91
C VAL A 241 18.60 9.14 12.45
N ILE A 242 18.32 10.44 12.26
CA ILE A 242 19.00 11.55 12.94
C ILE A 242 18.22 11.87 14.23
N PRO A 243 18.83 11.67 15.42
CA PRO A 243 18.17 11.96 16.69
C PRO A 243 17.78 13.44 16.83
N TYR A 244 16.61 13.69 17.44
CA TYR A 244 16.10 15.04 17.73
C TYR A 244 17.11 15.93 18.48
N SER A 245 17.95 15.34 19.34
CA SER A 245 18.99 16.05 20.10
C SER A 245 20.06 16.71 19.20
N LEU A 246 20.38 16.09 18.06
CA LEU A 246 21.31 16.61 17.06
C LEU A 246 20.65 17.63 16.12
N CYS A 247 19.32 17.65 16.08
CA CYS A 247 18.55 18.51 15.18
C CYS A 247 18.65 19.99 15.57
N LYS A 248 18.96 20.33 16.83
CA LYS A 248 19.26 21.72 17.23
C LYS A 248 20.45 22.33 16.47
N LEU A 249 21.28 21.49 15.83
CA LEU A 249 22.43 21.90 15.03
C LEU A 249 22.11 21.97 13.53
N MET A 250 20.90 21.58 13.12
CA MET A 250 20.45 21.52 11.74
C MET A 250 19.21 22.42 11.57
N ASP A 251 19.20 23.29 10.57
CA ASP A 251 18.01 24.06 10.20
C ASP A 251 17.08 23.20 9.33
N ALA A 252 16.61 22.08 9.89
CA ALA A 252 15.83 21.08 9.18
C ALA A 252 14.71 20.52 10.06
N ASP A 253 13.53 20.35 9.47
CA ASP A 253 12.41 19.65 10.11
C ASP A 253 12.63 18.14 9.98
N VAL A 254 12.79 17.50 11.13
CA VAL A 254 13.23 16.11 11.27
C VAL A 254 12.09 15.13 11.41
N ASP A 255 10.86 15.63 11.50
CA ASP A 255 9.65 14.82 11.54
C ASP A 255 9.16 14.46 10.11
N HIS A 256 9.89 14.87 9.07
CA HIS A 256 9.61 14.42 7.72
C HIS A 256 10.04 12.98 7.47
N VAL A 257 9.33 12.33 6.55
CA VAL A 257 9.62 10.95 6.10
C VAL A 257 11.06 10.73 5.70
N TRP A 258 11.82 11.77 5.36
CA TRP A 258 13.21 11.60 4.98
C TRP A 258 14.12 11.07 6.10
N ASN A 259 13.69 11.27 7.35
CA ASN A 259 14.44 10.93 8.56
C ASN A 259 13.80 9.78 9.35
N LEU A 260 12.73 9.15 8.85
CA LEU A 260 11.92 8.20 9.61
C LEU A 260 12.04 6.79 9.02
N VAL A 261 12.11 5.79 9.89
CA VAL A 261 12.17 4.36 9.50
C VAL A 261 11.44 3.47 10.52
N ASN A 262 11.01 2.29 10.08
CA ASN A 262 10.59 1.22 11.00
C ASN A 262 11.82 0.48 11.55
N ALA A 263 11.87 0.31 12.87
CA ALA A 263 12.89 -0.43 13.59
C ALA A 263 12.28 -1.44 14.56
N CYS A 264 13.01 -2.52 14.85
CA CYS A 264 12.64 -3.42 15.96
C CYS A 264 12.97 -2.77 17.30
N SER A 265 12.34 -3.24 18.38
CA SER A 265 12.52 -2.69 19.72
C SER A 265 13.99 -2.66 20.17
N GLU A 266 14.79 -3.69 19.83
CA GLU A 266 16.22 -3.73 20.19
C GLU A 266 17.01 -2.61 19.52
N CYS A 267 16.82 -2.39 18.22
CA CYS A 267 17.54 -1.34 17.50
C CYS A 267 17.06 0.06 17.93
N ASN A 268 15.75 0.24 18.10
CA ASN A 268 15.14 1.51 18.51
C ASN A 268 15.62 1.97 19.90
N LEU A 269 15.79 1.03 20.84
CA LEU A 269 16.28 1.33 22.19
C LEU A 269 17.81 1.44 22.28
N SER A 270 18.54 1.06 21.22
CA SER A 270 20.00 1.04 21.27
C SER A 270 20.57 2.47 21.26
N THR A 271 21.48 2.77 22.19
CA THR A 271 22.17 4.06 22.29
C THR A 271 23.40 4.16 21.38
N ARG A 272 23.69 3.13 20.58
CA ARG A 272 24.75 3.20 19.58
C ARG A 272 24.38 4.31 18.60
N LEU A 273 25.29 5.27 18.40
CA LEU A 273 25.23 6.15 17.25
C LEU A 273 25.00 5.26 16.02
N LYS A 274 23.81 5.35 15.44
CA LYS A 274 23.47 4.74 14.16
C LYS A 274 24.61 5.12 13.23
N SER A 275 25.32 4.13 12.71
CA SER A 275 26.60 4.34 12.03
C SER A 275 26.48 5.37 10.90
N LEU A 276 27.59 6.02 10.54
CA LEU A 276 27.68 6.95 9.40
C LEU A 276 27.11 6.37 8.08
N GLU A 277 27.03 5.05 7.99
CA GLU A 277 26.51 4.29 6.86
C GLU A 277 24.99 4.43 6.71
N TYR A 278 24.21 4.43 7.81
CA TYR A 278 22.75 4.60 7.75
C TYR A 278 22.34 5.99 7.27
N TYR A 279 23.10 7.03 7.63
CA TYR A 279 22.84 8.40 7.13
C TYR A 279 23.02 8.53 5.62
N ARG A 280 23.84 7.68 4.98
CA ARG A 280 23.97 7.64 3.51
C ARG A 280 22.78 6.95 2.83
N VAL A 281 22.13 6.01 3.52
CA VAL A 281 20.98 5.26 2.98
C VAL A 281 19.71 6.10 2.98
N CYS A 282 19.47 6.93 4.00
CA CYS A 282 18.30 7.84 4.03
C CYS A 282 18.28 8.83 2.84
N HIS A 283 19.43 9.25 2.33
CA HIS A 283 19.45 10.09 1.13
C HIS A 283 18.95 9.39 -0.15
N CYS A 284 18.88 8.05 -0.15
CA CYS A 284 18.52 7.23 -1.32
C CYS A 284 17.23 6.41 -1.16
N ALA A 285 16.78 6.14 0.07
CA ALA A 285 15.75 5.13 0.37
C ALA A 285 14.35 5.69 0.66
N ASN A 286 14.17 7.01 0.65
CA ASN A 286 12.86 7.58 0.95
C ASN A 286 11.89 7.43 -0.22
N ILE A 287 10.61 7.44 0.13
CA ILE A 287 9.34 7.27 -0.61
C ILE A 287 9.26 8.01 -1.98
N SER A 288 10.33 8.71 -2.35
CA SER A 288 10.58 9.56 -3.52
C SER A 288 11.20 8.86 -4.74
N ARG A 289 11.24 7.52 -4.82
CA ARG A 289 11.55 6.78 -6.07
C ARG A 289 10.37 5.97 -6.57
#